data_AF-A0A3D2UWD3-F1
#
_entry.id   AF-A0A3D2UWD3-F1
#
_cell.length_a   1.000
_cell.length_b   1.000
_cell.length_c   1.000
_cell.angle_alpha   90.00
_cell.angle_beta   90.00
_cell.angle_gamma   90.00
#
_symmetry.space_group_name_H-M   'P 1'
#
loop_
_entity.id
_entity.type
_entity.pdbx_description
1 polymer ?
#
loop_
_entity_poly.entity_id
_entity_poly.type
_entity_poly.pdbx_seq_one_letter_code
_entity_poly.pdbx_strand_id
1 'polypeptide(L)'
;MEASFLAAVNVSVLAMAVIFTVLVILIFTIKILVKLVPYEAPPPKARRQPASAPSASGDDHVAVITATLAMHLGKSPDEFRIVNISQP
;
A
#
# COMPACT_ATOMS: atom_id res chain seq x y z
N MET A 1 -59.34 0.17 -7.57
CA MET A 1 -58.31 0.76 -6.68
C MET A 1 -57.34 -0.32 -6.19
N GLU A 2 -57.85 -1.46 -5.70
CA GLU A 2 -57.05 -2.63 -5.24
C GLU A 2 -55.98 -3.14 -6.24
N ALA A 3 -56.32 -3.25 -7.53
CA ALA A 3 -55.39 -3.75 -8.55
C ALA A 3 -54.15 -2.83 -8.73
N SER A 4 -54.33 -1.51 -8.62
CA SER A 4 -53.24 -0.53 -8.72
C SER A 4 -52.35 -0.55 -7.48
N PHE A 5 -52.92 -0.83 -6.31
CA PHE A 5 -52.17 -0.98 -5.07
C PHE A 5 -51.27 -2.22 -5.11
N LEU A 6 -51.80 -3.38 -5.53
CA LEU A 6 -51.00 -4.60 -5.68
C LEU A 6 -49.87 -4.44 -6.70
N ALA A 7 -50.14 -3.75 -7.81
CA ALA A 7 -49.10 -3.42 -8.80
C ALA A 7 -48.00 -2.54 -8.19
N ALA A 8 -48.36 -1.50 -7.43
CA ALA A 8 -47.40 -0.63 -6.77
C ALA A 8 -46.54 -1.38 -5.73
N VAL A 9 -47.14 -2.29 -4.95
CA VAL A 9 -46.40 -3.15 -4.01
C VAL A 9 -45.42 -4.05 -4.75
N ASN A 10 -45.84 -4.67 -5.86
CA ASN A 10 -44.97 -5.55 -6.62
C ASN A 10 -43.76 -4.80 -7.22
N VAL A 11 -43.99 -3.59 -7.75
CA VAL A 11 -42.90 -2.72 -8.25
C VAL A 11 -41.96 -2.30 -7.12
N SER A 12 -42.50 -1.97 -5.94
CA SER A 12 -41.69 -1.62 -4.76
C SER A 12 -40.79 -2.77 -4.32
N VAL A 13 -41.34 -3.98 -4.23
CA VAL A 13 -40.57 -5.19 -3.87
C VAL A 13 -39.49 -5.48 -4.93
N LEU A 14 -39.83 -5.37 -6.22
CA LEU A 14 -38.88 -5.56 -7.30
C LEU A 14 -37.73 -4.54 -7.23
N ALA A 15 -38.05 -3.26 -6.98
CA ALA A 15 -37.05 -2.21 -6.85
C ALA A 15 -36.11 -2.47 -5.66
N MET A 16 -36.66 -2.82 -4.49
CA MET A 16 -35.86 -3.17 -3.32
C MET A 16 -34.95 -4.36 -3.58
N ALA A 17 -35.48 -5.42 -4.21
CA ALA A 17 -34.68 -6.59 -4.58
C ALA A 17 -33.53 -6.23 -5.52
N VAL A 18 -33.80 -5.46 -6.58
CA VAL A 18 -32.77 -5.02 -7.54
C VAL A 18 -31.69 -4.18 -6.86
N ILE A 19 -32.06 -3.22 -6.00
CA ILE A 19 -31.10 -2.40 -5.26
C ILE A 19 -30.18 -3.29 -4.43
N PHE A 20 -30.75 -4.19 -3.63
CA PHE A 20 -29.96 -5.12 -2.82
C PHE A 20 -29.05 -6.00 -3.67
N THR A 21 -29.55 -6.57 -4.77
CA THR A 21 -28.75 -7.38 -5.69
C THR A 21 -27.58 -6.59 -6.28
N VAL A 22 -27.82 -5.36 -6.74
CA VAL A 22 -26.76 -4.49 -7.27
C VAL A 22 -25.70 -4.20 -6.21
N LEU A 23 -26.11 -3.87 -4.98
CA LEU A 23 -25.17 -3.61 -3.87
C LEU A 23 -24.33 -4.84 -3.55
N VAL A 24 -24.93 -6.03 -3.50
CA VAL A 24 -24.23 -7.29 -3.26
C VAL A 24 -23.21 -7.57 -4.36
N ILE A 25 -23.61 -7.44 -5.64
CA ILE A 25 -22.71 -7.64 -6.78
C ILE A 25 -21.55 -6.65 -6.73
N LEU A 26 -21.82 -5.38 -6.42
CA LEU A 26 -20.79 -4.35 -6.38
C LEU A 26 -19.75 -4.64 -5.28
N ILE A 27 -20.20 -4.95 -4.07
CA ILE A 27 -19.31 -5.31 -2.95
C ILE A 27 -18.52 -6.57 -3.29
N PHE A 28 -19.17 -7.59 -3.86
CA PHE A 28 -18.52 -8.83 -4.26
C PHE A 28 -17.45 -8.58 -5.31
N THR A 29 -17.74 -7.74 -6.31
CA THR A 29 -16.80 -7.32 -7.34
C THR A 29 -15.59 -6.63 -6.73
N ILE A 30 -15.79 -5.65 -5.83
CA ILE A 30 -14.68 -4.99 -5.13
C ILE A 30 -13.83 -6.01 -4.35
N LYS A 31 -14.45 -6.97 -3.65
CA LYS A 31 -13.70 -8.02 -2.94
C LYS A 31 -12.86 -8.88 -3.87
N ILE A 32 -13.38 -9.23 -5.04
CA ILE A 32 -12.64 -9.97 -6.06
C ILE A 32 -11.47 -9.12 -6.57
N LEU A 33 -11.71 -7.85 -6.92
CA LEU A 33 -10.67 -6.96 -7.44
C LEU A 33 -9.52 -6.79 -6.44
N VAL A 34 -9.82 -6.63 -5.14
CA VAL A 34 -8.81 -6.53 -4.08
C VAL A 34 -7.98 -7.82 -3.94
N LYS A 35 -8.58 -8.98 -4.24
CA LYS A 35 -7.87 -10.27 -4.23
C LYS A 35 -7.03 -10.51 -5.48
N LEU A 36 -7.46 -10.02 -6.63
CA LEU A 36 -6.73 -10.16 -7.90
C LEU A 36 -5.58 -9.16 -8.03
N VAL A 37 -5.77 -7.93 -7.54
CA VAL A 37 -4.77 -6.86 -7.57
C VAL A 37 -4.55 -6.38 -6.13
N PRO A 38 -3.83 -7.17 -5.30
CA PRO A 38 -3.51 -6.75 -3.95
C PRO A 38 -2.69 -5.46 -4.02
N TYR A 39 -3.04 -4.51 -3.16
CA TYR A 39 -2.30 -3.27 -3.05
C TYR A 39 -0.95 -3.53 -2.36
N GLU A 40 0.11 -3.55 -3.14
CA GLU A 40 1.48 -3.50 -2.63
C GLU A 40 1.79 -2.05 -2.25
N ALA A 41 1.78 -1.76 -0.95
CA ALA A 41 2.16 -0.44 -0.47
C ALA A 41 3.62 -0.17 -0.88
N PRO A 42 3.91 0.94 -1.60
CA PRO A 42 5.28 1.31 -1.88
C PRO A 42 6.04 1.43 -0.54
N PRO A 43 7.28 0.93 -0.44
CA PRO A 43 8.05 1.01 0.79
C PRO A 43 8.07 2.45 1.28
N PRO A 44 7.91 2.68 2.61
CA PRO A 44 7.84 4.03 3.15
C PRO A 44 9.05 4.81 2.67
N LYS A 45 8.80 5.88 1.90
CA LYS A 45 9.86 6.79 1.46
C LYS A 45 10.55 7.28 2.73
N ALA A 46 11.81 6.89 2.92
CA ALA A 46 12.63 7.39 4.01
C ALA A 46 12.45 8.91 4.05
N ARG A 47 11.90 9.41 5.15
CA ARG A 47 11.69 10.83 5.39
C ARG A 47 13.05 11.47 5.26
N ARG A 48 13.33 12.13 4.12
CA ARG A 48 14.49 13.00 3.99
C ARG A 48 14.27 14.12 5.00
N GLN A 49 14.92 13.95 6.15
CA GLN A 49 15.04 14.99 7.13
C GLN A 49 15.66 16.19 6.40
N PRO A 50 15.04 17.39 6.44
CA PRO A 50 15.68 18.57 5.86
C PRO A 50 17.04 18.70 6.52
N ALA A 51 18.09 18.71 5.68
CA ALA A 51 19.47 18.80 6.10
C ALA A 51 19.68 20.14 6.82
N SER A 52 19.66 20.09 8.14
CA SER A 52 20.19 21.16 8.97
C SER A 52 21.71 21.02 9.03
N ALA A 53 22.38 21.70 8.10
CA ALA A 53 23.77 22.18 8.17
C ALA A 53 24.92 21.14 8.18
N PRO A 54 26.14 21.56 7.76
CA PRO A 54 27.12 20.71 7.11
C PRO A 54 28.16 20.17 8.10
N SER A 55 28.33 18.85 8.13
CA SER A 55 29.53 18.25 8.70
C SER A 55 29.75 16.84 8.17
N ALA A 56 30.95 16.62 7.61
CA ALA A 56 31.61 15.33 7.36
C ALA A 56 31.19 14.53 6.11
N SER A 57 31.74 14.95 4.96
CA SER A 57 31.79 14.27 3.65
C SER A 57 32.42 12.86 3.63
N GLY A 58 32.59 12.20 4.78
CA GLY A 58 33.17 10.84 4.88
C GLY A 58 32.13 9.78 5.27
N ASP A 59 31.26 10.10 6.23
CA ASP A 59 30.35 9.12 6.84
C ASP A 59 29.12 8.83 5.97
N ASP A 60 28.73 9.78 5.11
CA ASP A 60 27.62 9.61 4.17
C ASP A 60 27.89 8.48 3.17
N HIS A 61 29.14 8.34 2.69
CA HIS A 61 29.53 7.26 1.78
C HIS A 61 29.52 5.91 2.49
N VAL A 62 30.00 5.85 3.73
CA VAL A 62 30.01 4.64 4.57
C VAL A 62 28.58 4.16 4.84
N ALA A 63 27.67 5.09 5.14
CA ALA A 63 26.26 4.78 5.40
C ALA A 63 25.55 4.27 4.14
N VAL A 64 25.81 4.87 2.98
CA VAL A 64 25.28 4.39 1.70
C VAL A 64 25.79 2.99 1.39
N ILE A 65 27.11 2.75 1.49
CA ILE A 65 27.72 1.45 1.21
C ILE A 65 27.14 0.38 2.14
N THR A 66 27.09 0.67 3.44
CA THR A 66 26.51 -0.23 4.45
C THR A 66 25.04 -0.53 4.15
N ALA A 67 24.24 0.47 3.77
CA ALA A 67 22.83 0.28 3.43
C ALA A 67 22.64 -0.59 2.18
N THR A 68 23.44 -0.37 1.12
CA THR A 68 23.39 -1.22 -0.09
C THR A 68 23.84 -2.65 0.19
N LEU A 69 24.89 -2.86 0.99
CA LEU A 69 25.37 -4.19 1.36
C LEU A 69 24.37 -4.93 2.24
N ALA A 70 23.78 -4.24 3.22
CA ALA A 70 22.73 -4.76 4.08
C ALA A 70 21.51 -5.23 3.27
N MET A 71 21.07 -4.42 2.29
CA MET A 71 20.00 -4.81 1.37
C MET A 71 20.36 -6.02 0.51
N HIS A 72 21.59 -6.09 -0.02
CA HIS A 72 22.02 -7.22 -0.87
C HIS A 72 22.15 -8.53 -0.09
N LEU A 73 22.56 -8.45 1.17
CA LEU A 73 22.80 -9.62 2.03
C LEU A 73 21.57 -9.99 2.91
N GLY A 74 20.49 -9.22 2.83
CA GLY A 74 19.27 -9.44 3.64
C GLY A 74 19.49 -9.30 5.14
N LYS A 75 20.56 -8.62 5.55
CA LYS A 75 21.00 -8.46 6.95
C LYS A 75 20.84 -7.01 7.39
N SER A 76 20.71 -6.76 8.70
CA SER A 76 20.52 -5.41 9.22
C SER A 76 21.81 -4.58 9.12
N PRO A 77 21.73 -3.28 8.79
CA PRO A 77 22.89 -2.39 8.74
C PRO A 77 23.71 -2.31 10.03
N ASP A 78 23.09 -2.64 11.17
CA ASP A 78 23.72 -2.64 12.50
C ASP A 78 24.70 -3.82 12.69
N GLU A 79 24.55 -4.90 11.90
CA GLU A 79 25.44 -6.07 11.91
C GLU A 79 26.73 -5.82 11.10
N PHE A 80 26.80 -4.71 10.36
CA PHE A 80 27.94 -4.37 9.50
C PHE A 80 28.61 -3.09 9.97
N ARG A 81 29.90 -3.19 10.30
CA ARG A 81 30.74 -2.05 10.64
C ARG A 81 31.93 -1.98 9.70
N ILE A 82 31.95 -0.96 8.84
CA ILE A 82 33.09 -0.69 7.96
C ILE A 82 34.23 -0.14 8.82
N VAL A 83 35.29 -0.94 8.99
CA VAL A 83 36.43 -0.61 9.88
C VAL A 83 37.59 0.07 9.16
N ASN A 84 37.70 -0.06 7.83
CA ASN A 84 38.74 0.59 7.03
C ASN A 84 38.30 0.71 5.56
N ILE A 85 38.63 1.83 4.92
CA ILE A 85 38.48 2.03 3.47
C ILE A 85 39.88 2.33 2.93
N SER A 86 40.49 1.36 2.28
CA SER A 86 41.77 1.55 1.60
C SER A 86 41.51 2.09 0.19
N GLN A 87 41.78 3.38 0.00
CA GLN A 87 41.71 4.03 -1.29
C GLN A 87 43.04 3.78 -2.04
N PRO A 88 43.02 3.24 -3.26
CA PRO A 88 44.23 3.03 -4.08
C PRO A 88 44.84 4.33 -4.60
#